data_AF-A0A6V8D9S6-F1
#
_entry.id   AF-A0A6V8D9S6-F1
#
_cell.length_a   1.000
_cell.length_b   1.000
_cell.length_c   1.000
_cell.angle_alpha   90.00
_cell.angle_beta   90.00
_cell.angle_gamma   90.00
#
_symmetry.space_group_name_H-M   'P 1'
#
loop_
_entity.id
_entity.type
_entity.pdbx_description
1 polymer ?
#
loop_
_entity_poly.entity_id
_entity_poly.type
_entity_poly.pdbx_seq_one_letter_code
_entity_poly.pdbx_strand_id
1 'polypeptide(L)' 'MTPLAEAMFWLANALIVPVWGMMWFLPDHDLTKRYIGDLKLTFLPLLVPYLVLALPVLPDLLMTLGT' A
#
# COMPACT_ATOMS: atom_id res chain seq x y z
N MET A 1 8.57 -5.88 16.73
CA MET A 1 7.57 -6.10 15.66
C MET A 1 7.43 -7.60 15.44
N THR A 2 6.25 -8.11 15.10
CA THR A 2 6.10 -9.53 14.74
C THR A 2 6.76 -9.79 13.37
N PRO A 3 7.26 -11.01 13.09
CA PRO A 3 7.87 -11.33 11.80
C PRO A 3 6.92 -11.06 10.60
N LEU A 4 5.62 -11.25 10.80
CA LEU A 4 4.60 -10.93 9.81
C LEU A 4 4.52 -9.42 9.53
N ALA A 5 4.51 -8.58 10.58
CA ALA A 5 4.47 -7.14 10.43
C ALA A 5 5.72 -6.60 9.71
N GLU A 6 6.89 -7.15 10.02
CA GLU A 6 8.14 -6.81 9.34
C GLU A 6 8.11 -7.19 7.85
N ALA A 7 7.65 -8.40 7.53
CA ALA A 7 7.51 -8.83 6.14
C ALA A 7 6.53 -7.95 5.35
N MET A 8 5.38 -7.61 5.93
CA MET A 8 4.38 -6.74 5.30
C MET A 8 4.87 -5.30 5.14
N PHE A 9 5.67 -4.80 6.09
CA PHE A 9 6.33 -3.50 5.98
C PHE A 9 7.30 -3.46 4.80
N TRP A 10 8.18 -4.45 4.69
CA TRP A 10 9.14 -4.52 3.57
C TRP A 10 8.43 -4.73 2.23
N LEU A 11 7.36 -5.51 2.20
CA LEU A 11 6.53 -5.68 1.00
C LEU A 11 5.89 -4.35 0.57
N ALA A 12 5.25 -3.63 1.50
CA ALA A 12 4.67 -2.32 1.22
C ALA A 12 5.73 -1.33 0.73
N ASN A 13 6.92 -1.35 1.35
CA ASN A 13 8.03 -0.50 0.97
C ASN A 13 8.54 -0.83 -0.45
N ALA A 14 8.71 -2.11 -0.77
CA ALA A 14 9.11 -2.56 -2.10
C ALA A 14 8.10 -2.19 -3.20
N LEU A 15 6.81 -2.06 -2.85
CA LEU A 15 5.74 -1.66 -3.77
C LEU A 15 5.66 -0.13 -3.95
N ILE A 16 5.81 0.65 -2.88
CA ILE A 16 5.71 2.12 -2.96
C ILE A 16 6.98 2.77 -3.52
N VAL A 17 8.18 2.25 -3.19
CA VAL A 17 9.45 2.88 -3.56
C VAL A 17 9.60 3.06 -5.08
N PRO A 18 9.27 2.08 -5.95
CA PRO A 18 9.30 2.28 -7.40
C PRO A 18 8.32 3.35 -7.88
N VAL A 19 7.12 3.41 -7.29
CA VAL A 19 6.10 4.42 -7.62
C VAL A 19 6.58 5.81 -7.23
N TRP A 20 7.15 5.94 -6.04
CA TRP A 20 7.80 7.17 -5.58
C TRP A 20 8.97 7.58 -6.47
N GLY A 21 9.81 6.62 -6.87
CA GLY A 21 10.89 6.84 -7.82
C GLY A 21 10.39 7.38 -9.16
N MET A 22 9.31 6.81 -9.69
CA MET A 22 8.69 7.31 -10.92
C MET A 22 8.18 8.75 -10.76
N MET A 23 7.53 9.07 -9.63
CA MET A 23 7.06 10.44 -9.36
C MET A 23 8.21 11.45 -9.24
N TRP A 24 9.34 11.07 -8.63
CA TRP A 24 10.46 11.97 -8.39
C TRP A 24 11.33 12.18 -9.63
N PHE A 25 11.66 11.10 -10.35
CA PHE A 25 12.60 11.13 -11.47
C PHE A 25 11.94 11.35 -12.83
N LEU A 26 10.69 10.91 -13.00
CA LEU A 26 9.96 10.98 -14.28
C LEU A 26 8.49 11.42 -14.08
N PRO A 27 8.20 12.56 -13.44
CA PRO A 27 6.83 12.98 -13.13
C PRO A 27 5.94 13.13 -14.38
N ASP A 28 6.49 13.67 -15.47
CA ASP A 28 5.74 13.97 -16.69
C ASP A 28 5.76 12.88 -17.76
N HIS A 29 6.45 11.77 -17.49
CA HIS A 29 6.59 10.68 -18.45
C HIS A 29 5.27 9.92 -18.60
N ASP A 30 4.93 9.51 -19.83
CA ASP A 30 3.65 8.84 -20.14
C ASP A 30 3.46 7.54 -19.34
N LEU A 31 4.55 6.82 -19.03
CA LEU A 31 4.55 5.67 -18.12
C LEU A 31 4.03 6.05 -16.72
N THR A 32 4.59 7.10 -16.13
CA THR A 32 4.23 7.58 -14.79
C THR A 32 2.77 8.02 -14.76
N LYS A 33 2.31 8.74 -15.79
CA LYS A 33 0.90 9.13 -15.97
C LYS A 33 -0.04 7.93 -16.12
N ARG A 34 0.38 6.89 -16.84
CA ARG A 34 -0.41 5.65 -17.00
C ARG A 34 -0.51 4.84 -15.70
N TYR A 35 0.60 4.66 -14.99
CA TYR A 35 0.64 3.87 -13.77
C TYR A 35 -0.07 4.58 -12.60
N ILE A 36 0.21 5.87 -12.39
CA ILE A 36 -0.42 6.66 -11.31
C ILE A 36 -1.87 6.99 -11.65
N GLY A 37 -2.16 7.27 -12.93
CA GLY A 37 -3.52 7.56 -13.40
C GLY A 37 -4.46 6.36 -13.23
N ASP A 38 -3.94 5.14 -13.29
CA ASP A 38 -4.70 3.94 -12.93
C ASP A 38 -4.53 3.63 -11.44
N LEU A 39 -5.36 4.30 -10.64
CA LEU A 39 -5.36 4.19 -9.17
C LEU A 39 -5.45 2.71 -8.73
N LYS A 40 -6.15 1.85 -9.47
CA LYS A 40 -6.26 0.43 -9.12
C LYS A 40 -4.90 -0.26 -9.20
N LEU A 41 -4.13 0.00 -10.25
CA LEU A 41 -2.84 -0.67 -10.42
C LEU A 41 -1.82 -0.25 -9.37
N THR A 42 -1.89 1.02 -8.94
CA THR A 42 -0.98 1.58 -7.94
C THR A 42 -1.40 1.27 -6.50
N PHE A 43 -2.67 1.46 -6.15
CA PHE A 43 -3.15 1.36 -4.76
C PHE A 43 -3.50 -0.06 -4.32
N LEU A 44 -3.98 -0.91 -5.25
CA LEU A 44 -4.43 -2.26 -4.93
C LEU A 44 -3.31 -3.20 -4.40
N PRO A 45 -2.08 -3.20 -4.95
CA PRO A 45 -1.01 -3.99 -4.36
C PRO A 45 -0.58 -3.47 -2.99
N LEU A 46 -0.68 -2.15 -2.75
CA LEU A 46 -0.43 -1.54 -1.45
C LEU A 46 -1.47 -1.92 -0.40
N LEU A 47 -2.72 -2.13 -0.80
CA LEU A 47 -3.79 -2.57 0.12
C LEU A 47 -3.55 -3.95 0.72
N VAL A 48 -2.87 -4.85 -0.01
CA VAL A 48 -2.62 -6.23 0.44
C VAL A 48 -1.93 -6.31 1.81
N PRO A 49 -0.74 -5.70 2.02
CA PRO A 49 -0.08 -5.75 3.33
C PRO A 49 -0.90 -5.10 4.45
N TYR A 50 -1.64 -4.02 4.15
CA TYR A 50 -2.52 -3.40 5.15
C TYR A 50 -3.70 -4.30 5.53
N LEU A 51 -4.36 -4.93 4.57
CA LEU A 51 -5.48 -5.82 4.83
C LEU A 51 -5.05 -7.05 5.63
N VAL A 52 -3.88 -7.64 5.33
CA VAL A 52 -3.35 -8.79 6.07
C VAL A 52 -3.11 -8.44 7.54
N LEU A 53 -2.58 -7.25 7.82
CA LEU A 53 -2.35 -6.80 9.20
C LEU A 53 -3.62 -6.32 9.90
N ALA A 54 -4.58 -5.77 9.16
CA ALA A 54 -5.84 -5.28 9.70
C ALA A 54 -6.84 -6.41 9.98
N LEU A 55 -6.82 -7.50 9.21
CA LEU A 55 -7.74 -8.64 9.37
C LEU A 55 -7.89 -9.17 10.82
N PRO A 56 -6.80 -9.42 11.57
CA PRO A 56 -6.91 -9.93 12.94
C PRO A 56 -7.49 -8.89 13.92
N VAL A 57 -7.38 -7.60 13.62
CA VAL A 57 -7.83 -6.49 14.49
C VAL A 57 -9.15 -5.88 13.99
N LEU A 58 -9.67 -6.36 12.87
CA LEU A 58 -10.90 -5.88 12.24
C LEU A 58 -12.11 -5.89 13.18
N PRO A 59 -12.35 -6.95 13.98
CA PRO A 59 -13.48 -6.99 14.92
C PRO A 59 -13.40 -5.88 15.95
N ASP A 60 -12.22 -5.67 16.54
CA ASP A 60 -11.98 -4.61 17.53
C ASP A 60 -12.15 -3.23 16.89
N LEU A 61 -11.64 -3.02 15.68
CA LEU A 61 -11.83 -1.78 14.92
C LEU A 61 -13.31 -1.49 14.66
N LEU A 62 -14.09 -2.49 14.25
CA LEU A 62 -15.52 -2.34 14.00
C LEU A 62 -16.29 -2.03 15.29
N MET A 63 -15.93 -2.65 16.41
CA MET A 63 -16.51 -2.31 17.71
C MET A 63 -16.15 -0.88 18.14
N THR A 64 -14.89 -0.47 17.95
CA THR A 64 -14.42 0.87 18.32
C THR A 64 -15.05 1.97 17.46
N LEU A 65 -15.34 1.69 16.19
CA LEU A 65 -16.04 2.64 15.30
C LEU A 65 -17.55 2.72 15.57
N GLY A 66 -18.13 1.71 16.22
CA GLY A 66 -19.55 1.64 16.56
C GLY A 66 -19.93 2.29 17.89
N THR A 67 -18.95 2.68 18.70
CA THR A 67 -19.10 3.40 19.98
C THR A 67 -18.77 4.87 19.81
#